data_AF-A0A1H8RN55-F1
#
_entry.id   AF-A0A1H8RN55-F1
#
_cell.length_a   1.000
_cell.length_b   1.000
_cell.length_c   1.000
_cell.angle_alpha   90.00
_cell.angle_beta   90.00
_cell.angle_gamma   90.00
#
_symmetry.space_group_name_H-M   'P 1'
#
loop_
_entity.id
_entity.type
_entity.pdbx_description
1 polymer ?
#
loop_
_entity_poly.entity_id
_entity_poly.type
_entity_poly.pdbx_seq_one_letter_code
_entity_poly.pdbx_strand_id
1 'polypeptide(L)'
;MPHPSAPGRPGPPPPTGLTDPVSLFAVPIGRAASPPGEALPVIQTLYRTPDDRFVIRTCLHLGPGRGQACDVMVYADEDALREALSAGGDGLDEALLAAAGLDRP
;
A
#
# COMPACT_ATOMS: atom_id res chain seq x y z
N MET A 1 -7.85 28.12 -32.28
CA MET A 1 -7.79 26.66 -32.47
C MET A 1 -7.04 26.07 -31.28
N PRO A 2 -7.67 25.29 -30.39
CA PRO A 2 -6.99 24.67 -29.26
C PRO A 2 -6.35 23.33 -29.67
N HIS A 3 -5.07 23.15 -29.31
CA HIS A 3 -4.33 21.89 -29.47
C HIS A 3 -4.90 20.83 -28.50
N PRO A 4 -5.12 19.58 -28.94
CA PRO A 4 -5.48 18.50 -28.02
C PRO A 4 -4.27 18.06 -27.20
N SER A 5 -4.38 18.21 -25.88
CA SER A 5 -3.46 17.63 -24.90
C SER A 5 -3.45 16.10 -25.04
N ALA A 6 -2.27 15.53 -25.26
CA ALA A 6 -2.09 14.09 -25.31
C ALA A 6 -2.47 13.45 -23.96
N PRO A 7 -3.08 12.25 -23.94
CA PRO A 7 -3.28 11.49 -22.70
C PRO A 7 -1.92 11.16 -22.11
N GLY A 8 -1.73 11.51 -20.83
CA GLY A 8 -0.51 11.23 -20.08
C GLY A 8 -0.15 9.75 -20.18
N ARG A 9 1.09 9.46 -20.56
CA ARG A 9 1.61 8.08 -20.55
C ARG A 9 1.41 7.49 -19.15
N PRO A 10 0.97 6.21 -19.04
CA PRO A 10 1.05 5.49 -17.80
C PRO A 10 2.48 5.62 -17.25
N GLY A 11 2.59 5.99 -15.97
CA GLY A 11 3.88 5.99 -15.28
C GLY A 11 4.54 4.62 -15.41
N PRO A 12 5.88 4.53 -15.38
CA PRO A 12 6.57 3.26 -15.48
C PRO A 12 6.03 2.30 -14.42
N PRO A 13 5.73 1.03 -14.76
CA PRO A 13 5.37 0.04 -13.77
C PRO A 13 6.51 -0.04 -12.74
N PRO A 14 6.19 -0.21 -11.44
CA PRO A 14 7.22 -0.29 -10.41
C PRO A 14 8.19 -1.44 -10.73
N PRO A 15 9.48 -1.29 -10.41
CA PRO A 15 10.49 -2.28 -10.75
C PRO A 15 10.12 -3.65 -10.15
N THR A 16 9.97 -4.66 -11.01
CA THR A 16 9.79 -6.09 -10.68
C THR A 16 11.12 -6.70 -10.24
N GLY A 17 11.82 -6.05 -9.31
CA GLY A 17 13.23 -6.27 -9.02
C GLY A 17 13.54 -6.69 -7.58
N LEU A 18 12.69 -7.53 -6.99
CA LEU A 18 12.92 -8.41 -5.83
C LEU A 18 11.54 -8.95 -5.48
N THR A 19 11.36 -10.27 -5.43
CA THR A 19 10.14 -10.86 -4.87
C THR A 19 9.91 -10.20 -3.51
N ASP A 20 8.84 -9.43 -3.39
CA ASP A 20 8.49 -8.81 -2.12
C ASP A 20 8.48 -9.92 -1.04
N PRO A 21 9.24 -9.79 0.05
CA PRO A 21 9.45 -10.90 0.98
C PRO A 21 8.15 -11.37 1.64
N VAL A 22 7.14 -10.51 1.74
CA VAL A 22 5.81 -10.88 2.28
C VAL A 22 5.06 -11.78 1.31
N SER A 23 5.27 -11.60 0.01
CA SER A 23 4.72 -12.47 -1.05
C SER A 23 5.25 -13.92 -0.99
N LEU A 24 6.24 -14.23 -0.14
CA LEU A 24 6.69 -15.60 0.10
C LEU A 24 5.70 -16.42 0.97
N PHE A 25 4.84 -15.76 1.74
CA PHE A 25 3.93 -16.42 2.68
C PHE A 25 2.52 -15.81 2.75
N ALA A 26 2.25 -14.72 2.03
CA ALA A 26 0.95 -14.07 1.99
C ALA A 26 0.62 -13.57 0.58
N VAL A 27 -0.68 -13.48 0.26
CA VAL A 27 -1.16 -13.01 -1.05
C VAL A 27 -1.60 -11.56 -0.92
N PRO A 28 -1.16 -10.64 -1.79
CA PRO A 28 -1.60 -9.25 -1.75
C PRO A 28 -3.08 -9.15 -2.08
N ILE A 29 -3.83 -8.43 -1.26
CA ILE A 29 -5.28 -8.21 -1.41
C ILE A 29 -5.64 -6.73 -1.60
N GLY A 30 -4.76 -5.79 -1.24
CA GLY A 30 -4.99 -4.36 -1.44
C GLY A 30 -3.69 -3.56 -1.42
N ARG A 31 -3.69 -2.38 -2.04
CA ARG A 31 -2.53 -1.48 -2.06
C ARG A 31 -2.97 -0.02 -2.10
N ALA A 32 -2.33 0.81 -1.29
CA ALA A 32 -2.53 2.24 -1.26
C ALA A 32 -1.18 2.98 -1.24
N ALA A 33 -1.19 4.24 -1.65
CA ALA A 33 -0.02 5.10 -1.64
C ALA A 33 -0.41 6.50 -1.17
N SER A 34 0.51 7.16 -0.47
CA SER A 34 0.31 8.54 -0.01
C SER A 34 0.08 9.48 -1.21
N PRO A 35 -0.58 10.63 -1.01
CA PRO A 35 -0.78 11.61 -2.06
C PRO A 35 0.54 12.04 -2.73
N PRO A 36 0.49 12.44 -4.02
CA PRO A 36 1.64 13.02 -4.69
C PRO A 36 2.05 14.34 -4.03
N GLY A 37 3.36 14.58 -3.89
CA GLY A 37 3.89 15.81 -3.28
C GLY A 37 4.27 15.67 -1.81
N GLU A 38 3.99 14.51 -1.19
CA GLU A 38 4.50 14.19 0.14
C GLU A 38 6.03 14.14 0.17
N ALA A 39 6.62 14.72 1.23
CA ALA A 39 8.07 14.79 1.40
C ALA A 39 8.69 13.38 1.54
N LEU A 40 7.93 12.44 2.09
CA LEU A 40 8.30 11.03 2.23
C LEU A 40 7.15 10.15 1.70
N PRO A 41 7.14 9.81 0.40
CA PRO A 41 6.10 8.99 -0.17
C PRO A 41 6.02 7.62 0.50
N VAL A 42 4.82 7.23 0.91
CA VAL A 42 4.52 5.94 1.53
C VAL A 42 3.76 5.06 0.57
N ILE A 43 4.08 3.76 0.55
CA ILE A 43 3.31 2.72 -0.11
C ILE A 43 2.96 1.67 0.93
N GLN A 44 1.68 1.39 1.10
CA GLN A 44 1.19 0.29 1.92
C GLN A 44 0.63 -0.80 1.01
N THR A 45 0.95 -2.06 1.31
CA THR A 45 0.33 -3.23 0.69
C THR A 45 -0.23 -4.11 1.78
N LEU A 46 -1.50 -4.48 1.66
CA LEU A 46 -2.20 -5.40 2.54
C LEU A 46 -2.21 -6.79 1.90
N TYR A 47 -1.89 -7.81 2.70
CA TYR A 47 -1.86 -9.20 2.31
C TYR A 47 -2.73 -10.04 3.23
N ARG A 48 -3.15 -11.20 2.73
CA ARG A 48 -3.81 -12.24 3.50
C ARG A 48 -2.95 -13.51 3.50
N THR A 49 -2.71 -14.06 4.67
CA THR A 49 -2.01 -15.34 4.81
C THR A 49 -2.98 -16.52 4.60
N PRO A 50 -2.47 -17.75 4.38
CA PRO A 50 -3.31 -18.95 4.28
C PRO A 50 -4.07 -19.28 5.57
N ASP A 51 -3.61 -18.79 6.72
CA ASP A 51 -4.25 -18.91 8.03
C ASP A 51 -5.14 -17.71 8.38
N ASP A 52 -5.60 -16.96 7.37
CA ASP A 52 -6.55 -15.86 7.48
C ASP A 52 -6.09 -14.65 8.31
N ARG A 53 -4.78 -14.50 8.53
CA ARG A 53 -4.19 -13.30 9.13
C ARG A 53 -3.98 -12.22 8.09
N PHE A 54 -3.96 -10.98 8.56
CA PHE A 54 -3.70 -9.82 7.73
C PHE A 54 -2.28 -9.32 7.96
N VAL A 55 -1.59 -8.95 6.89
CA VAL A 55 -0.23 -8.41 6.95
C VAL A 55 -0.19 -7.08 6.22
N ILE A 56 0.27 -6.02 6.86
CA ILE A 56 0.54 -4.74 6.20
C ILE A 56 2.04 -4.61 6.03
N ARG A 57 2.47 -4.35 4.80
CA ARG A 57 3.84 -3.91 4.50
C ARG A 57 3.82 -2.43 4.13
N THR A 58 4.45 -1.60 4.95
CA THR A 58 4.53 -0.16 4.77
C THR A 58 5.93 0.21 4.35
N CYS A 59 6.08 0.90 3.23
CA CYS A 59 7.37 1.27 2.68
C CYS A 59 7.48 2.77 2.45
N LEU A 60 8.48 3.39 3.07
CA LEU A 60 8.86 4.79 2.92
C LEU A 60 9.95 4.95 1.88
N HIS A 61 9.72 5.81 0.89
CA HIS A 61 10.75 6.18 -0.08
C HIS A 61 11.65 7.28 0.51
N LEU A 62 12.93 6.98 0.74
CA LEU A 62 13.88 7.89 1.40
C LEU A 62 14.56 8.88 0.44
N GLY A 63 14.07 8.95 -0.80
CA GLY A 63 14.61 9.79 -1.87
C GLY A 63 15.69 9.11 -2.73
N PRO A 64 16.14 9.80 -3.79
CA PRO A 64 17.07 9.23 -4.76
C PRO A 64 18.40 8.84 -4.11
N GLY A 65 18.82 7.60 -4.30
CA GLY A 65 20.09 7.05 -3.80
C GLY A 65 20.06 6.55 -2.36
N ARG A 66 18.96 6.70 -1.61
CA ARG A 66 18.83 6.21 -0.22
C ARG A 66 17.98 4.95 -0.07
N GLY A 67 17.31 4.53 -1.15
CA GLY A 67 16.51 3.30 -1.16
C GLY A 67 15.16 3.45 -0.46
N GLN A 68 14.65 2.32 0.04
CA GLN A 68 13.34 2.23 0.68
C GLN A 68 13.50 1.58 2.06
N ALA A 69 12.84 2.12 3.07
CA ALA A 69 12.71 1.49 4.38
C ALA A 69 11.30 0.90 4.49
N CYS A 70 11.19 -0.36 4.88
CA CYS A 70 9.90 -1.02 4.99
C CYS A 70 9.72 -1.65 6.37
N ASP A 71 8.51 -1.53 6.90
CA ASP A 71 8.04 -2.19 8.10
C ASP A 71 6.93 -3.20 7.74
N VAL A 72 6.76 -4.21 8.60
CA VAL A 72 5.73 -5.24 8.43
C VAL A 72 4.98 -5.44 9.75
N MET A 73 3.67 -5.27 9.70
CA MET A 73 2.76 -5.51 10.81
C MET A 73 1.83 -6.69 10.49
N VAL A 74 1.52 -7.50 11.50
CA VAL A 74 0.64 -8.68 11.37
C VAL A 74 -0.51 -8.56 12.34
N TYR A 75 -1.74 -8.76 11.84
CA TYR A 75 -2.98 -8.71 12.59
C TYR A 75 -3.66 -10.07 12.58
N ALA A 76 -4.21 -10.47 13.73
CA ALA A 76 -4.80 -11.78 13.91
C ALA A 76 -6.09 -11.98 13.09
N ASP A 77 -6.87 -10.91 12.94
CA ASP A 77 -8.19 -10.91 12.32
C ASP A 77 -8.54 -9.53 11.76
N GLU A 78 -9.69 -9.45 11.09
CA GLU A 78 -10.16 -8.26 10.40
C GLU A 78 -10.54 -7.12 11.37
N ASP A 79 -11.04 -7.46 12.56
CA ASP A 79 -11.39 -6.47 13.58
C ASP A 79 -10.13 -5.81 14.13
N ALA A 80 -9.10 -6.60 14.47
CA ALA A 80 -7.81 -6.07 14.91
C ALA A 80 -7.14 -5.21 13.84
N LEU A 81 -7.26 -5.58 12.56
CA LEU A 81 -6.80 -4.78 11.43
C LEU A 81 -7.54 -3.43 11.36
N ARG A 82 -8.88 -3.45 11.41
CA ARG A 82 -9.70 -2.24 11.34
C ARG A 82 -9.44 -1.30 12.50
N GLU A 83 -9.32 -1.81 13.72
CA GLU A 83 -9.00 -1.00 14.90
C GLU A 83 -7.62 -0.33 14.78
N ALA A 84 -6.64 -1.04 14.23
CA ALA A 84 -5.30 -0.46 14.03
C ALA A 84 -5.31 0.66 12.97
N LEU A 85 -6.07 0.49 11.88
CA LEU A 85 -6.19 1.47 10.80
C LEU A 85 -7.11 2.65 11.16
N SER A 86 -8.12 2.44 12.02
CA SER A 86 -9.00 3.52 12.48
C SER A 86 -8.30 4.49 13.43
N ALA A 87 -7.27 4.02 14.15
CA ALA A 87 -6.46 4.84 15.05
C ALA A 87 -5.56 5.85 14.32
N GLY A 88 -5.17 5.56 13.06
CA GLY A 88 -4.38 6.46 12.21
C GLY A 88 -5.21 7.60 11.64
N GLY A 89 -6.43 7.30 11.19
CA GLY A 89 -7.40 8.28 10.68
C GLY A 89 -6.92 9.06 9.44
N ASP A 90 -5.84 8.62 8.82
CA ASP A 90 -5.28 9.17 7.62
C ASP A 90 -5.92 8.49 6.40
N GLY A 91 -6.30 9.29 5.38
CA GLY A 91 -7.00 8.80 4.19
C GLY A 91 -6.23 7.73 3.39
N LEU A 92 -4.96 7.46 3.75
CA LEU A 92 -4.20 6.34 3.23
C LEU A 92 -4.73 4.99 3.74
N ASP A 93 -5.04 4.91 5.04
CA ASP A 93 -5.54 3.69 5.69
C ASP A 93 -6.96 3.36 5.21
N GLU A 94 -7.81 4.38 5.05
CA GLU A 94 -9.12 4.23 4.40
C GLU A 94 -9.00 3.75 2.95
N ALA A 95 -8.06 4.32 2.19
CA ALA A 95 -7.79 3.88 0.83
C ALA A 95 -7.27 2.44 0.77
N LEU A 96 -6.52 2.00 1.77
CA LEU A 96 -6.02 0.62 1.87
C LEU A 96 -7.16 -0.36 2.13
N LEU A 97 -8.06 -0.05 3.06
CA LEU A 97 -9.27 -0.86 3.33
C LEU A 97 -10.16 -0.96 2.09
N ALA A 98 -10.41 0.17 1.42
CA ALA A 98 -11.20 0.19 0.19
C ALA A 98 -10.54 -0.61 -0.94
N ALA A 99 -9.22 -0.51 -1.10
CA ALA A 99 -8.48 -1.27 -2.11
C ALA A 99 -8.54 -2.80 -1.85
N ALA A 100 -8.73 -3.21 -0.60
CA ALA A 100 -8.90 -4.60 -0.20
C ALA A 100 -10.36 -5.07 -0.16
N GLY A 101 -11.33 -4.19 -0.41
CA GLY A 101 -12.76 -4.49 -0.31
C GLY A 101 -13.25 -4.69 1.12
N LEU A 102 -12.56 -4.10 2.11
CA LEU A 102 -12.84 -4.21 3.54
C LEU A 102 -13.48 -2.94 4.13
N ASP A 103 -13.84 -1.97 3.29
CA ASP A 103 -14.45 -0.69 3.68
C ASP A 103 -15.92 -0.81 4.12
N ARG A 104 -16.54 -1.97 3.91
CA ARG A 104 -17.92 -2.26 4.34
C ARG A 104 -17.97 -2.98 5.69
N PRO A 105 -19.00 -2.70 6.51
CA PRO A 105 -19.23 -3.36 7.78
C PRO A 105 -19.74 -4.80 7.63
#